data_AF-A0A1B4VBC2-F1
#
_entry.id   AF-A0A1B4VBC2-F1
#
_cell.length_a   1.000
_cell.length_b   1.000
_cell.length_c   1.000
_cell.angle_alpha   90.00
_cell.angle_beta   90.00
_cell.angle_gamma   90.00
#
_symmetry.space_group_name_H-M   'P 1'
#
loop_
_entity.id
_entity.type
_entity.pdbx_description
1 polymer ?
#
loop_
_entity_poly.entity_id
_entity_poly.type
_entity_poly.pdbx_seq_one_letter_code
_entity_poly.pdbx_strand_id
1 'polypeptide(L)'
;MRFFLIAFGIAVATSAYAGSNPLPSEVETFIQDRDACDHFRGEPHEGNSPEQIERRAFIFESLEIYCPGTDRRLAALKKRYKNNTEVLKRLNYYEERVEGNVCP
;
A
#
# COMPACT_ATOMS: atom_id res chain seq x y z
N MET A 1 15.95 28.55 59.38
CA MET A 1 15.26 27.41 58.75
C MET A 1 14.59 27.91 57.47
N ARG A 2 15.25 27.80 56.31
CA ARG A 2 14.71 28.22 55.00
C ARG A 2 14.42 26.95 54.21
N PHE A 3 13.16 26.53 54.18
CA PHE A 3 12.71 25.46 53.30
C PHE A 3 12.47 26.06 51.91
N PHE A 4 13.29 25.63 50.94
CA PHE A 4 13.19 26.03 49.54
C PHE A 4 11.94 25.39 48.91
N LEU A 5 11.08 26.23 48.33
CA LEU A 5 9.96 25.84 47.48
C LEU A 5 10.51 25.43 46.11
N ILE A 6 10.38 24.15 45.72
CA ILE A 6 10.66 23.70 44.35
C ILE A 6 9.34 23.70 43.58
N ALA A 7 9.13 24.73 42.75
CA ALA A 7 8.07 24.78 41.76
C ALA A 7 8.49 23.92 40.56
N PHE A 8 7.88 22.74 40.41
CA PHE A 8 8.10 21.86 39.26
C PHE A 8 7.10 22.25 38.16
N GLY A 9 7.52 23.12 37.24
CA GLY A 9 6.73 23.49 36.07
C GLY A 9 6.70 22.35 35.05
N ILE A 10 5.56 21.68 34.90
CA ILE A 10 5.35 20.68 33.85
C ILE A 10 5.07 21.42 32.54
N ALA A 11 6.07 21.47 31.66
CA ALA A 11 5.89 21.93 30.29
C ALA A 11 5.14 20.86 29.50
N VAL A 12 3.88 21.12 29.15
CA VAL A 12 3.10 20.26 28.25
C VAL A 12 3.56 20.57 26.82
N ALA A 13 4.38 19.69 26.25
CA ALA A 13 4.73 19.74 24.84
C ALA A 13 3.51 19.35 24.00
N THR A 14 2.94 20.30 23.27
CA THR A 14 1.87 20.05 22.31
C THR A 14 2.46 19.47 21.03
N SER A 15 2.39 18.16 20.87
CA SER A 15 2.72 17.52 19.59
C SER A 15 1.69 17.92 18.54
N ALA A 16 2.10 18.73 17.56
CA ALA A 16 1.32 18.97 16.35
C ALA A 16 1.28 17.66 15.55
N TYR A 17 0.14 16.96 15.57
CA TYR A 17 -0.13 15.89 14.63
C TYR A 17 -0.17 16.51 13.22
N ALA A 18 0.89 16.31 12.45
CA ALA A 18 0.86 16.55 11.00
C ALA A 18 -0.08 15.50 10.39
N GLY A 19 -1.38 15.81 10.37
CA GLY A 19 -2.39 14.96 9.75
C GLY A 19 -2.14 14.95 8.24
N SER A 20 -1.71 13.80 7.71
CA SER A 20 -1.83 13.54 6.29
C SER A 20 -3.31 13.64 5.94
N ASN A 21 -3.67 14.55 5.02
CA ASN A 21 -5.04 14.54 4.49
C ASN A 21 -5.34 13.14 3.94
N PRO A 22 -6.52 12.56 4.24
CA PRO A 22 -6.89 11.25 3.73
C PRO A 22 -6.84 11.26 2.20
N LEU A 23 -6.41 10.14 1.61
CA LEU A 23 -6.33 10.02 0.16
C LEU A 23 -7.75 9.97 -0.41
N PRO A 24 -7.95 10.34 -1.69
CA PRO A 24 -9.22 10.07 -2.35
C PRO A 24 -9.53 8.57 -2.30
N SER A 25 -10.78 8.21 -2.03
CA SER A 25 -11.17 6.80 -1.82
C SER A 25 -10.79 5.88 -2.99
N GLU A 26 -10.91 6.35 -4.23
CA GLU A 26 -10.50 5.57 -5.42
C GLU A 26 -8.99 5.28 -5.46
N VAL A 27 -8.17 6.15 -4.86
CA VAL A 27 -6.72 5.95 -4.72
C VAL A 27 -6.44 4.94 -3.61
N GLU A 28 -7.16 5.02 -2.48
CA GLU A 28 -7.03 4.05 -1.38
C GLU A 28 -7.43 2.65 -1.83
N THR A 29 -8.57 2.49 -2.52
CA THR A 29 -8.99 1.20 -3.07
C THR A 29 -8.01 0.68 -4.10
N PHE A 30 -7.45 1.55 -4.97
CA PHE A 30 -6.41 1.13 -5.89
C PHE A 30 -5.15 0.63 -5.18
N ILE A 31 -4.69 1.33 -4.15
CA ILE A 31 -3.53 0.93 -3.34
C ILE A 31 -3.78 -0.45 -2.72
N GLN A 32 -4.95 -0.66 -2.12
CA GLN A 32 -5.31 -1.95 -1.51
C GLN A 32 -5.27 -3.10 -2.53
N ASP A 33 -5.91 -2.93 -3.68
CA ASP A 33 -5.96 -3.97 -4.72
C ASP A 33 -4.57 -4.24 -5.30
N ARG A 34 -3.79 -3.18 -5.58
CA ARG A 34 -2.47 -3.30 -6.20
C ARG A 34 -1.43 -3.87 -5.23
N ASP A 35 -1.50 -3.51 -3.94
CA ASP A 35 -0.65 -4.11 -2.90
C ASP A 35 -0.93 -5.60 -2.77
N ALA A 36 -2.20 -6.02 -2.84
CA ALA A 36 -2.56 -7.45 -2.83
C ALA A 36 -1.99 -8.17 -4.07
N CYS A 37 -2.13 -7.59 -5.27
CA CYS A 37 -1.53 -8.12 -6.48
C CYS A 37 -0.01 -8.27 -6.35
N ASP A 38 0.69 -7.23 -5.90
CA ASP A 38 2.15 -7.24 -5.75
C ASP A 38 2.61 -8.20 -4.65
N HIS A 39 1.82 -8.38 -3.58
CA HIS A 39 2.07 -9.41 -2.58
C HIS A 39 2.08 -10.80 -3.21
N PHE A 40 0.99 -11.20 -3.87
CA PHE A 40 0.90 -12.55 -4.46
C PHE A 40 1.88 -12.76 -5.62
N ARG A 41 2.23 -11.71 -6.36
CA ARG A 41 3.23 -11.79 -7.43
C ARG A 41 4.63 -12.10 -6.90
N GLY A 42 4.90 -11.71 -5.66
CA GLY A 42 6.16 -12.00 -4.97
C GLY A 42 6.17 -13.32 -4.19
N GLU A 43 5.05 -14.04 -4.09
CA GLU A 43 4.98 -15.28 -3.32
C GLU A 43 5.66 -16.44 -4.07
N PRO A 44 6.43 -17.29 -3.36
CA PRO A 44 7.05 -18.45 -3.95
C PRO A 44 5.99 -19.48 -4.36
N HIS A 45 6.14 -20.04 -5.55
CA HIS A 45 5.18 -21.00 -6.11
C HIS A 45 5.83 -22.29 -6.60
N GLU A 46 7.09 -22.54 -6.28
CA GLU A 46 7.82 -23.75 -6.68
C GLU A 46 7.54 -24.95 -5.76
N GLY A 47 7.82 -26.16 -6.27
CA GLY A 47 7.68 -27.42 -5.52
C GLY A 47 6.53 -28.30 -6.01
N ASN A 48 6.46 -29.52 -5.48
CA ASN A 48 5.51 -30.55 -5.92
C ASN A 48 4.95 -31.39 -4.75
N SER A 49 5.14 -30.99 -3.49
CA SER A 49 4.39 -31.60 -2.39
C SER A 49 2.89 -31.26 -2.53
N PRO A 50 1.98 -32.06 -1.97
CA PRO A 50 0.55 -31.75 -2.00
C PRO A 50 0.23 -30.33 -1.51
N GLU A 51 0.85 -29.91 -0.40
CA GLU A 51 0.66 -28.58 0.18
C GLU A 51 1.18 -27.46 -0.73
N GLN A 52 2.28 -27.71 -1.46
CA GLN A 52 2.84 -26.74 -2.41
C GLN A 52 1.95 -26.58 -3.64
N ILE A 53 1.31 -27.65 -4.11
CA ILE A 53 0.35 -27.60 -5.22
C ILE A 53 -0.88 -26.78 -4.82
N GLU A 54 -1.44 -27.01 -3.63
CA GLU A 54 -2.57 -26.24 -3.11
C GLU A 54 -2.20 -24.77 -2.92
N ARG A 55 -1.03 -24.47 -2.36
CA ARG A 55 -0.54 -23.10 -2.21
C ARG A 55 -0.37 -22.39 -3.54
N ARG A 56 0.20 -23.06 -4.55
CA ARG A 56 0.33 -22.51 -5.90
C ARG A 56 -1.04 -22.18 -6.50
N ALA A 57 -2.00 -23.08 -6.40
CA ALA A 57 -3.35 -22.85 -6.89
C ALA A 57 -3.99 -21.61 -6.23
N PHE A 58 -3.85 -21.46 -4.92
CA PHE A 58 -4.35 -20.28 -4.19
C PHE A 58 -3.66 -18.97 -4.63
N ILE A 59 -2.33 -19.00 -4.83
CA ILE A 59 -1.60 -17.83 -5.33
C ILE A 59 -2.12 -17.43 -6.72
N PHE A 60 -2.30 -18.40 -7.61
CA PHE A 60 -2.78 -18.14 -8.97
C PHE A 60 -4.21 -17.59 -8.99
N GLU A 61 -5.13 -18.17 -8.22
CA GLU A 61 -6.48 -17.63 -8.05
C GLU A 61 -6.46 -16.20 -7.49
N SER A 62 -5.61 -15.94 -6.49
CA SER A 62 -5.49 -14.60 -5.92
C SER A 62 -4.96 -13.58 -6.93
N LEU A 63 -4.02 -13.98 -7.78
CA LEU A 63 -3.51 -13.12 -8.85
C LEU A 63 -4.60 -12.80 -9.89
N GLU A 64 -5.46 -13.76 -10.23
CA GLU A 64 -6.62 -13.54 -11.11
C GLU A 64 -7.68 -12.60 -10.49
N ILE A 65 -7.75 -12.54 -9.16
CA ILE A 65 -8.67 -11.63 -8.46
C ILE A 65 -8.10 -10.20 -8.41
N TYR A 66 -6.85 -10.04 -7.98
CA TYR A 66 -6.33 -8.72 -7.60
C TYR A 66 -5.59 -7.99 -8.71
N CYS A 67 -4.96 -8.69 -9.65
CA CYS A 67 -4.14 -8.03 -10.67
C CYS A 67 -4.92 -7.45 -11.87
N PRO A 68 -5.98 -8.07 -12.41
CA PRO A 68 -6.57 -7.59 -13.66
C PRO A 68 -7.07 -6.14 -13.65
N GLY A 69 -6.69 -5.39 -14.67
CA GLY A 69 -7.09 -4.00 -14.88
C GLY A 69 -6.42 -2.97 -13.96
N THR A 70 -5.53 -3.38 -13.05
CA THR A 70 -4.79 -2.48 -12.17
C THR A 70 -3.78 -1.59 -12.92
N ASP A 71 -3.17 -2.04 -14.01
CA ASP A 71 -2.29 -1.23 -14.87
C ASP A 71 -3.07 -0.09 -15.53
N ARG A 72 -4.26 -0.41 -16.08
CA ARG A 72 -5.15 0.60 -16.67
C ARG A 72 -5.65 1.58 -15.62
N ARG A 73 -6.00 1.10 -14.42
CA ARG A 73 -6.44 1.95 -13.30
C ARG A 73 -5.32 2.89 -12.85
N LEU A 74 -4.08 2.42 -12.74
CA LEU A 74 -2.93 3.23 -12.39
C LEU A 74 -2.74 4.38 -13.39
N ALA A 75 -2.75 4.08 -14.69
CA ALA A 75 -2.64 5.09 -15.74
C ALA A 75 -3.78 6.13 -15.66
N ALA A 76 -5.01 5.68 -15.41
CA ALA A 76 -6.17 6.56 -15.28
C ALA A 76 -6.06 7.48 -14.05
N LEU A 77 -5.63 6.95 -12.90
CA LEU A 77 -5.44 7.70 -11.66
C LEU A 77 -4.30 8.71 -11.78
N LYS A 78 -3.14 8.32 -12.34
CA LYS A 78 -2.02 9.25 -12.60
C LYS A 78 -2.46 10.41 -13.50
N LYS A 79 -3.28 10.14 -14.52
CA LYS A 79 -3.85 11.18 -15.40
C LYS A 79 -4.83 12.09 -14.65
N ARG A 80 -5.74 11.52 -13.85
CA ARG A 80 -6.75 12.27 -13.08
C ARG A 80 -6.11 13.18 -12.04
N TYR A 81 -5.12 12.68 -11.31
CA TYR A 81 -4.48 13.36 -10.19
C TYR A 81 -3.16 14.05 -10.57
N LYS A 82 -2.92 14.32 -11.86
CA LYS A 82 -1.64 14.86 -12.37
C LYS A 82 -1.13 16.15 -11.69
N ASN A 83 -2.04 16.93 -11.08
CA ASN A 83 -1.71 18.18 -10.38
C ASN A 83 -1.70 18.02 -8.84
N ASN A 84 -1.98 16.83 -8.31
CA ASN A 84 -1.92 16.52 -6.89
C ASN A 84 -0.63 15.75 -6.61
N THR A 85 0.41 16.46 -6.19
CA THR A 85 1.75 15.90 -5.96
C THR A 85 1.77 14.80 -4.91
N GLU A 86 0.94 14.89 -3.86
CA GLU A 86 0.88 13.88 -2.81
C GLU A 86 0.30 12.56 -3.34
N VAL A 87 -0.82 12.62 -4.06
CA VAL A 87 -1.41 11.44 -4.70
C VAL A 87 -0.47 10.85 -5.75
N LEU A 88 0.14 11.68 -6.59
CA LEU A 88 1.10 11.21 -7.59
C LEU A 88 2.31 10.51 -6.95
N LYS A 89 2.81 11.02 -5.82
CA LYS A 89 3.91 10.38 -5.10
C LYS A 89 3.54 8.96 -4.67
N ARG A 90 2.31 8.74 -4.19
CA ARG A 90 1.81 7.39 -3.87
C ARG A 90 1.69 6.52 -5.12
N LEU A 91 1.08 7.03 -6.19
CA LEU A 91 0.87 6.27 -7.42
C LEU A 91 2.18 5.95 -8.17
N ASN A 92 3.21 6.77 -8.04
CA ASN A 92 4.51 6.54 -8.68
C ASN A 92 5.36 5.45 -8.01
N TYR A 93 4.94 4.95 -6.85
CA TYR A 93 5.56 3.78 -6.24
C TYR A 93 5.34 2.49 -7.06
N TYR A 94 4.21 2.39 -7.74
CA TYR A 94 3.82 1.19 -8.47
C TYR A 94 4.42 1.13 -9.88
N GLU A 95 4.85 -0.07 -10.25
CA GLU A 95 5.26 -0.41 -11.62
C GLU A 95 4.11 -0.16 -12.60
N GLU A 96 4.41 0.31 -13.81
CA GLU A 96 3.37 0.66 -14.79
C GLU A 96 2.71 -0.54 -15.46
N ARG A 97 3.41 -1.68 -15.52
CA ARG A 97 2.94 -2.90 -16.16
C ARG A 97 3.33 -4.14 -15.38
N VAL A 98 2.35 -4.77 -14.75
CA VAL A 98 2.53 -6.07 -14.07
C VAL A 98 1.54 -7.13 -14.58
N GLU A 99 0.46 -6.72 -15.26
CA GLU A 99 -0.49 -7.65 -15.86
C GLU A 99 0.19 -8.43 -17.01
N GLY A 100 -0.05 -9.73 -17.09
CA GLY A 100 0.56 -10.62 -18.09
C GLY A 100 1.93 -11.19 -17.71
N ASN A 101 2.53 -10.72 -16.60
CA ASN A 101 3.71 -11.34 -15.96
C ASN A 101 3.32 -12.26 -14.81
N VAL A 102 2.09 -12.75 -14.83
CA VAL A 102 1.49 -13.57 -13.79
C VAL A 102 1.59 -15.01 -14.26
N CYS A 103 2.46 -15.80 -13.62
CA CYS A 103 2.86 -17.14 -14.07
C CYS A 103 1.66 -18.05 -14.42
N PRO A 104 1.71 -18.77 -15.56
CA PRO A 104 0.87 -19.95 -15.81
C PRO A 104 1.35 -21.20 -15.04
#